data_AF-A0A8F1MCM6-F1
#
_entry.id   AF-A0A8F1MCM6-F1
#
_cell.length_a   1.000
_cell.length_b   1.000
_cell.length_c   1.000
_cell.angle_alpha   90.00
_cell.angle_beta   90.00
_cell.angle_gamma   90.00
#
_symmetry.space_group_name_H-M   'P 1'
#
loop_
_entity.id
_entity.type
_entity.pdbx_description
1 polymer ?
#
loop_
_entity_poly.entity_id
_entity_poly.type
_entity_poly.pdbx_seq_one_letter_code
_entity_poly.pdbx_strand_id
1 'polypeptide(L)'
;MEAMDCSRLADDPAERSHGICSGALRVKCASSQSDATFTYSLEHKSELIALLYYHLDLFDRYQPTLGRPFETLKRFFKIYIRDFDGAKELRDQLMHTKNTDEVRQLLEDL
;
A
#
# COMPACT_ATOMS: atom_id res chain seq x y z
N MET A 1 40.23 -15.41 44.81
CA MET A 1 38.99 -14.69 45.15
C MET A 1 37.94 -15.15 44.14
N GLU A 2 37.56 -16.41 44.25
CA GLU A 2 36.49 -16.97 45.12
C GLU A 2 35.15 -17.01 44.38
N ALA A 3 34.58 -18.21 44.41
CA ALA A 3 33.32 -18.60 43.81
C ALA A 3 32.13 -17.92 44.49
N MET A 4 30.94 -18.01 43.86
CA MET A 4 29.74 -18.57 44.50
C MET A 4 28.55 -18.49 43.53
N ASP A 5 28.18 -19.68 43.05
CA ASP A 5 26.83 -20.03 42.60
C ASP A 5 25.90 -19.96 43.81
N CYS A 6 24.76 -19.28 43.68
CA CYS A 6 23.65 -19.41 44.62
C CYS A 6 22.32 -19.39 43.85
N SER A 7 22.03 -20.53 43.24
CA SER A 7 20.71 -21.14 43.07
C SER A 7 19.54 -20.58 43.91
N ARG A 8 18.39 -20.47 43.23
CA ARG A 8 17.00 -20.82 43.65
C ARG A 8 16.37 -20.15 44.89
N LEU A 9 15.17 -19.60 44.69
CA LEU A 9 13.92 -19.75 45.48
C LEU A 9 12.80 -19.12 44.62
N ALA A 10 11.90 -19.88 43.99
CA ALA A 10 10.71 -20.59 44.51
C ALA A 10 9.46 -19.70 44.62
N ASP A 11 8.40 -20.19 43.95
CA ASP A 11 6.95 -20.14 44.19
C ASP A 11 6.27 -18.80 44.61
N ASP A 12 5.39 -18.22 43.78
CA ASP A 12 3.93 -18.49 43.61
C ASP A 12 3.09 -17.51 44.48
N PRO A 13 1.77 -17.39 44.33
CA PRO A 13 0.98 -16.66 43.33
C PRO A 13 0.24 -15.45 43.97
N ALA A 14 -0.66 -14.82 43.18
CA ALA A 14 -1.83 -14.04 43.65
C ALA A 14 -1.52 -12.69 44.36
N GLU A 15 -2.13 -11.54 44.09
CA GLU A 15 -3.45 -11.22 43.57
C GLU A 15 -3.51 -9.67 43.40
N ARG A 16 -4.26 -9.22 42.38
CA ARG A 16 -5.30 -8.18 42.51
C ARG A 16 -4.89 -6.71 42.73
N SER A 17 -5.10 -5.88 41.70
CA SER A 17 -6.30 -5.01 41.62
C SER A 17 -6.22 -4.11 40.38
N HIS A 18 -7.10 -4.35 39.41
CA HIS A 18 -8.36 -3.62 39.16
C HIS A 18 -8.16 -2.19 38.65
N GLY A 19 -8.48 -2.01 37.37
CA GLY A 19 -8.57 -0.70 36.71
C GLY A 19 -9.28 -0.82 35.38
N ILE A 20 -10.60 -0.98 35.44
CA ILE A 20 -11.56 -1.09 34.34
C ILE A 20 -11.31 0.00 33.27
N CYS A 21 -11.19 -0.38 32.01
CA CYS A 21 -11.87 0.34 30.93
C CYS A 21 -12.36 -0.66 29.90
N SER A 22 -13.68 -0.87 29.93
CA SER A 22 -14.42 -1.59 28.90
C SER A 22 -14.40 -0.74 27.63
N GLY A 23 -13.61 -1.17 26.66
CA GLY A 23 -13.54 -0.57 25.33
C GLY A 23 -13.24 -1.69 24.36
N ALA A 24 -14.29 -2.34 23.87
CA ALA A 24 -14.19 -3.40 22.89
C ALA A 24 -13.53 -2.88 21.60
N LEU A 25 -12.23 -3.09 21.45
CA LEU A 25 -11.61 -3.28 20.15
C LEU A 25 -11.03 -4.68 20.11
N ARG A 26 -11.95 -5.63 19.93
CA ARG A 26 -11.65 -6.99 19.51
C ARG A 26 -11.09 -6.90 18.09
N VAL A 27 -9.79 -6.60 17.97
CA VAL A 27 -9.03 -6.99 16.79
C VAL A 27 -8.95 -8.51 16.85
N LYS A 28 -9.96 -9.14 16.25
CA LYS A 28 -9.89 -10.52 15.80
C LYS A 28 -8.83 -10.57 14.72
N CYS A 29 -7.59 -10.77 15.11
CA CYS A 29 -6.66 -11.46 14.22
C CYS A 29 -7.12 -12.91 14.15
N ALA A 30 -8.22 -13.15 13.43
CA ALA A 30 -8.63 -14.48 13.04
C ALA A 30 -7.71 -14.88 11.89
N SER A 31 -6.60 -15.52 12.22
CA SER A 31 -5.87 -16.35 11.28
C SER A 31 -6.82 -17.48 10.85
N SER A 32 -7.44 -17.33 9.68
CA SER A 32 -8.10 -18.41 8.96
C SER A 32 -7.45 -18.45 7.59
N GLN A 33 -6.70 -19.52 7.38
CA GLN A 33 -5.90 -19.77 6.18
C GLN A 33 -6.86 -19.95 5.00
N SER A 34 -6.95 -18.92 4.14
CA SER A 34 -7.19 -18.96 2.67
C SER A 34 -7.88 -17.69 2.10
N ASP A 35 -7.45 -16.48 2.47
CA ASP A 35 -7.93 -15.24 1.79
C ASP A 35 -6.84 -14.16 1.59
N ALA A 36 -5.59 -14.44 1.97
CA ALA A 36 -4.50 -13.45 1.93
C ALA A 36 -4.04 -13.08 0.51
N THR A 37 -4.30 -13.92 -0.49
CA THR A 37 -3.92 -13.66 -1.88
C THR A 37 -4.82 -12.59 -2.53
N PHE A 38 -6.08 -12.50 -2.10
CA PHE A 38 -7.06 -11.59 -2.72
C PHE A 38 -6.91 -10.15 -2.22
N THR A 39 -6.65 -9.95 -0.93
CA THR A 39 -6.42 -8.60 -0.36
C THR A 39 -5.10 -7.99 -0.84
N TYR A 40 -4.04 -8.79 -0.96
CA TYR A 40 -2.72 -8.30 -1.40
C TYR A 40 -2.74 -7.76 -2.84
N SER A 41 -3.53 -8.36 -3.72
CA SER A 41 -3.64 -7.92 -5.12
C SER A 41 -4.43 -6.62 -5.27
N LEU A 42 -5.47 -6.41 -4.45
CA LEU A 42 -6.26 -5.18 -4.44
C LEU A 42 -5.45 -3.97 -3.94
N GLU A 43 -4.72 -4.16 -2.83
CA GLU A 43 -3.80 -3.14 -2.31
C GLU A 43 -2.74 -2.79 -3.38
N HIS A 44 -2.15 -3.78 -4.05
CA HIS A 44 -1.19 -3.56 -5.13
C HIS A 44 -1.77 -2.75 -6.30
N LYS A 45 -3.00 -3.04 -6.76
CA LYS A 45 -3.65 -2.24 -7.83
C LYS A 45 -3.75 -0.78 -7.41
N SER A 46 -4.28 -0.53 -6.20
CA SER A 46 -4.50 0.81 -5.70
C SER A 46 -3.21 1.60 -5.50
N GLU A 47 -2.14 0.96 -5.00
CA GLU A 47 -0.81 1.57 -4.85
C GLU A 47 -0.22 1.97 -6.21
N LEU A 48 -0.33 1.11 -7.22
CA LEU A 48 0.15 1.39 -8.56
C LEU A 48 -0.59 2.58 -9.21
N ILE A 49 -1.90 2.66 -9.01
CA ILE A 49 -2.73 3.79 -9.47
C ILE A 49 -2.33 5.07 -8.71
N ALA A 50 -2.18 5.02 -7.39
CA ALA A 50 -1.76 6.16 -6.58
C ALA A 50 -0.37 6.68 -6.98
N LEU A 51 0.57 5.78 -7.28
CA LEU A 51 1.90 6.12 -7.78
C LEU A 51 1.84 6.80 -9.15
N LEU A 52 0.96 6.32 -10.04
CA LEU A 52 0.74 6.96 -11.33
C LEU A 52 0.18 8.38 -11.16
N TYR A 53 -0.84 8.55 -10.32
CA TYR A 53 -1.40 9.87 -9.98
C TYR A 53 -0.34 10.83 -9.44
N TYR A 54 0.48 10.37 -8.50
CA TYR A 54 1.56 11.18 -7.94
C TYR A 54 2.54 11.64 -9.02
N HIS A 55 2.84 10.77 -10.00
CA HIS A 55 3.70 11.14 -11.12
C HIS A 55 3.04 12.21 -12.01
N LEU A 56 1.73 12.12 -12.26
CA LEU A 56 0.98 13.15 -13.01
C LEU A 56 1.06 14.50 -12.30
N ASP A 57 0.81 14.53 -10.99
CA ASP A 57 0.90 15.76 -10.18
C ASP A 57 2.30 16.38 -10.22
N LEU A 58 3.34 15.56 -10.12
CA LEU A 58 4.72 16.03 -10.26
C LEU A 58 4.95 16.58 -11.67
N PHE A 59 4.47 15.88 -12.70
CA PHE A 59 4.62 16.33 -14.09
C PHE A 59 3.95 17.67 -14.32
N ASP A 60 2.73 17.88 -13.83
CA ASP A 60 2.01 19.16 -13.94
C ASP A 60 2.72 20.28 -13.16
N ARG A 61 3.27 19.97 -11.98
CA ARG A 61 4.06 20.94 -11.19
C ARG A 61 5.33 21.38 -11.92
N TYR A 62 6.02 20.46 -12.60
CA TYR A 62 7.29 20.74 -13.28
C TYR A 62 7.14 21.06 -14.77
N GLN A 63 5.95 20.91 -15.35
CA GLN A 63 5.62 21.29 -16.73
C GLN A 63 6.11 22.69 -17.12
N PRO A 64 5.79 23.76 -16.37
CA PRO A 64 6.20 25.12 -16.72
C PRO A 64 7.73 25.32 -16.71
N THR A 65 8.46 24.51 -15.93
CA THR A 65 9.90 24.63 -15.78
C THR A 65 10.68 23.75 -16.77
N LEU A 66 10.16 22.56 -17.06
CA LEU A 66 10.86 21.55 -17.87
C LEU A 66 10.39 21.52 -19.33
N GLY A 67 9.17 21.98 -19.63
CA GLY A 67 8.60 21.96 -20.99
C GLY A 67 8.67 20.58 -21.66
N ARG A 68 8.68 19.49 -20.88
CA ARG A 68 8.91 18.15 -21.41
C ARG A 68 7.66 17.64 -22.14
N PRO A 69 7.84 16.92 -23.25
CA PRO A 69 6.70 16.32 -23.94
C PRO A 69 6.06 15.22 -23.09
N PHE A 70 4.73 15.18 -23.12
CA PHE A 70 3.90 14.17 -22.44
C PHE A 70 4.27 12.73 -22.83
N GLU A 71 4.82 12.53 -24.04
CA GLU A 71 5.34 11.23 -24.49
C GLU A 71 6.38 10.62 -23.55
N THR A 72 7.09 11.43 -22.76
CA THR A 72 8.02 10.95 -21.73
C THR A 72 7.26 10.22 -20.62
N LEU A 73 6.09 10.74 -20.24
CA LEU A 73 5.24 10.22 -19.17
C LEU A 73 4.64 8.85 -19.56
N LYS A 74 4.22 8.70 -20.82
CA LYS A 74 3.71 7.43 -21.35
C LYS A 74 4.68 6.27 -21.18
N ARG A 75 5.98 6.52 -21.23
CA ARG A 75 7.01 5.49 -21.01
C ARG A 75 6.96 4.88 -19.61
N PHE A 76 6.41 5.60 -18.63
CA PHE A 76 6.27 5.14 -17.25
C PHE A 76 4.95 4.40 -16.99
N PHE A 77 3.91 4.60 -17.81
CA PHE A 77 2.63 3.90 -17.64
C PHE A 77 2.80 2.38 -17.63
N LYS A 78 3.71 1.85 -18.46
CA LYS A 78 4.04 0.42 -18.49
C LYS A 78 4.76 -0.10 -17.23
N ILE A 79 5.22 0.77 -16.35
CA ILE A 79 5.89 0.38 -15.10
C ILE A 79 4.86 0.26 -13.99
N TYR A 80 3.92 1.20 -13.94
CA TYR A 80 2.83 1.21 -12.95
C TYR A 80 1.73 0.21 -13.30
N ILE A 81 1.33 0.11 -14.57
CA ILE A 81 0.29 -0.81 -14.99
C ILE A 81 0.90 -2.19 -15.24
N ARG A 82 1.16 -2.96 -14.17
CA ARG A 82 1.77 -4.28 -14.24
C ARG A 82 0.91 -5.31 -13.48
N ASP A 83 0.69 -6.47 -14.12
CA ASP A 83 0.13 -7.70 -13.52
C ASP A 83 -1.20 -7.52 -12.77
N PHE A 84 -2.21 -6.84 -13.36
CA PHE A 84 -3.58 -6.84 -12.84
C PHE A 84 -4.61 -7.25 -13.91
N ASP A 85 -5.78 -7.68 -13.44
CA ASP A 85 -6.87 -8.14 -14.30
C ASP A 85 -7.49 -6.94 -15.05
N GLY A 86 -7.43 -6.95 -16.39
CA GLY A 86 -7.77 -5.79 -17.23
C GLY A 86 -6.64 -4.78 -17.46
N ALA A 87 -5.40 -5.08 -17.03
CA ALA A 87 -4.24 -4.21 -17.24
C ALA A 87 -3.90 -3.95 -18.70
N LYS A 88 -4.23 -4.90 -19.56
CA LYS A 88 -3.96 -4.80 -21.00
C LYS A 88 -4.81 -3.70 -21.63
N GLU A 89 -6.13 -3.75 -21.45
CA GLU A 89 -7.03 -2.69 -21.94
C GLU A 89 -6.65 -1.33 -21.37
N LEU A 90 -6.38 -1.23 -20.05
CA LEU A 90 -6.01 0.04 -19.45
C LEU A 90 -4.70 0.59 -20.03
N ARG A 91 -3.69 -0.25 -20.26
CA ARG A 91 -2.45 0.17 -20.95
C ARG A 91 -2.74 0.72 -22.33
N ASP A 92 -3.55 0.03 -23.11
CA ASP A 92 -3.90 0.46 -24.46
C ASP A 92 -4.62 1.81 -24.41
N GLN A 93 -5.57 2.01 -23.50
CA GLN A 93 -6.24 3.30 -23.28
C GLN A 93 -5.26 4.40 -22.87
N LEU A 94 -4.39 4.13 -21.89
CA LEU A 94 -3.37 5.07 -21.42
C LEU A 94 -2.38 5.47 -22.52
N MET A 95 -2.04 4.57 -23.45
CA MET A 95 -1.19 4.90 -24.61
C MET A 95 -1.88 5.85 -25.60
N HIS A 96 -3.20 5.75 -25.74
CA HIS A 96 -3.99 6.61 -26.63
C HIS A 96 -4.24 8.01 -26.05
N THR A 97 -4.15 8.18 -24.73
CA THR A 97 -4.30 9.50 -24.10
C THR A 97 -3.23 10.49 -24.58
N LYS A 98 -3.55 11.77 -24.58
CA LYS A 98 -2.62 12.85 -24.97
C LYS A 98 -2.35 13.87 -23.88
N ASN A 99 -3.20 13.87 -22.84
CA ASN A 99 -3.19 14.86 -21.78
C ASN A 99 -3.18 14.17 -20.42
N THR A 100 -2.65 14.85 -19.40
CA THR A 100 -2.70 14.38 -18.01
C THR A 100 -4.14 14.27 -17.49
N ASP A 101 -5.04 15.14 -17.95
CA ASP A 101 -6.48 15.10 -17.58
C ASP A 101 -7.18 13.82 -18.03
N GLU A 102 -6.97 13.38 -19.27
CA GLU A 102 -7.55 12.14 -19.80
C GLU A 102 -7.09 10.92 -19.00
N VAL A 103 -5.83 10.94 -18.54
CA VAL A 103 -5.27 9.88 -17.69
C VAL A 103 -5.94 9.88 -16.32
N ARG A 104 -6.12 11.04 -15.69
CA ARG A 104 -6.83 11.16 -14.40
C ARG A 104 -8.25 10.63 -14.52
N GLN A 105 -8.96 11.00 -15.59
CA GLN A 105 -10.32 10.54 -15.83
C GLN A 105 -10.40 9.01 -15.97
N LEU A 106 -9.49 8.40 -16.75
CA LEU A 106 -9.42 6.93 -16.87
C LEU A 106 -9.13 6.22 -15.54
N LEU A 107 -8.40 6.86 -14.63
CA LEU A 107 -8.08 6.31 -13.32
C LEU A 107 -9.20 6.51 -12.30
N GLU A 108 -10.04 7.54 -12.47
CA GLU A 108 -11.26 7.76 -11.65
C GLU A 108 -12.37 6.75 -11.99
N ASP A 109 -12.45 6.31 -13.25
CA ASP A 109 -13.45 5.34 -13.73
C ASP A 109 -13.18 3.87 -13.29
N LEU A 110 -12.14 3.63 -12.46
CA LEU A 110 -11.48 2.33 -12.22
C LEU A 110 -11.65 1.79 -10.79
#